data_AF-A0A182ILJ3-F1
#
_entry.id   AF-A0A182ILJ3-F1
#
_cell.length_a   1.000
_cell.length_b   1.000
_cell.length_c   1.000
_cell.angle_alpha   90.00
_cell.angle_beta   90.00
_cell.angle_gamma   90.00
#
_symmetry.space_group_name_H-M   'P 1'
#
loop_
_entity.id
_entity.type
_entity.pdbx_description
1 polymer ?
#
loop_
_entity_poly.entity_id
_entity_poly.type
_entity_poly.pdbx_seq_one_letter_code
_entity_poly.pdbx_strand_id
1 'polypeptide(L)'
;MSSKLRREINVLQAINNVLKERHEIESNYKNLAHKFKEMQDEEALRRAKFDEARKKQLAELQAKGEALCREKAKLQHQIEHVTWHLEGCRRRRPCLARLPENCPLKGDAPSCLPHSPEKLKIMANMKSTADHLVRGIMDLRKKIHIVQDKLEHEVARVNSESVKADRHQCPHRKYIKLPRATSTTTS
;
A
#
# COMPACT_ATOMS: atom_id res chain seq x y z
N MET A 1 68.85 27.48 46.67
CA MET A 1 67.41 27.29 46.97
C MET A 1 67.23 26.20 48.01
N SER A 2 66.51 26.49 49.10
CA SER A 2 66.23 25.49 50.15
C SER A 2 65.26 24.41 49.65
N SER A 3 65.32 23.21 50.24
CA SER A 3 64.43 22.09 49.88
C SER A 3 62.94 22.42 50.08
N LYS A 4 62.64 23.28 51.07
CA LYS A 4 61.29 23.74 51.39
C LYS A 4 60.70 24.58 50.26
N LEU A 5 61.46 25.54 49.74
CA LEU A 5 61.04 26.41 48.63
C LEU A 5 60.76 25.60 47.34
N ARG A 6 61.54 24.54 47.11
CA ARG A 6 61.37 23.64 45.97
C ARG A 6 60.08 22.82 46.06
N ARG A 7 59.71 22.36 47.26
CA ARG A 7 58.44 21.66 47.51
C ARG A 7 57.24 22.59 47.32
N GLU A 8 57.31 23.82 47.81
CA GLU A 8 56.24 24.82 47.65
C GLU A 8 55.99 25.12 46.16
N ILE A 9 57.04 25.27 45.36
CA ILE A 9 56.90 25.48 43.90
C ILE A 9 56.23 24.28 43.22
N ASN A 10 56.62 23.05 43.57
CA ASN A 10 56.01 21.84 42.99
C ASN A 10 54.52 21.72 43.34
N VAL A 11 54.13 22.07 44.58
CA VAL A 11 52.73 22.08 45.00
C VAL A 11 51.93 23.14 44.23
N LEU A 12 52.47 24.34 44.07
CA LEU A 12 51.82 25.41 43.30
C LEU A 12 51.64 25.02 41.82
N GLN A 13 52.63 24.35 41.23
CA GLN A 13 52.52 23.81 39.87
C GLN A 13 51.43 22.74 39.76
N ALA A 14 51.36 21.82 40.73
CA ALA A 14 50.31 20.79 40.76
C ALA A 14 48.91 21.41 40.88
N ILE A 15 48.73 22.40 41.76
CA ILE A 15 47.46 23.13 41.92
C ILE A 15 47.08 23.80 40.59
N ASN A 16 48.04 24.45 39.92
CA ASN A 16 47.79 25.14 38.66
C ASN A 16 47.37 24.17 37.55
N ASN A 17 47.97 22.97 37.50
CA ASN A 17 47.58 21.94 36.55
C ASN A 17 46.14 21.45 36.78
N VAL A 18 45.77 21.18 38.04
CA VAL A 18 44.39 20.77 38.39
C VAL A 18 43.38 21.87 38.04
N LEU A 19 43.73 23.15 38.25
CA LEU A 19 42.86 24.27 37.87
C LEU A 19 42.66 24.37 36.36
N LYS A 20 43.69 24.11 35.56
CA LYS A 20 43.58 24.06 34.09
C LYS A 20 42.70 22.90 33.63
N GLU A 21 42.93 21.71 34.16
CA GLU A 21 42.10 20.52 33.87
C GLU A 21 40.63 20.79 34.22
N ARG A 22 40.36 21.39 35.38
CA ARG A 22 39.00 21.76 35.78
C ARG A 22 38.36 22.73 34.79
N HIS A 23 39.10 23.74 34.31
CA HIS A 23 38.58 24.70 33.35
C HIS A 23 38.27 24.04 31.99
N GLU A 24 39.14 23.14 31.53
CA GLU A 24 38.91 22.37 30.31
C GLU A 24 37.67 21.46 30.43
N ILE A 25 37.52 20.77 31.56
CA ILE A 25 36.34 19.94 31.84
C ILE A 25 35.07 20.78 31.84
N GLU A 26 35.08 21.96 32.46
CA GLU A 26 33.92 22.85 32.49
C GLU A 26 33.56 23.38 31.09
N SER A 27 34.55 23.73 30.28
CA SER A 27 34.36 24.15 28.90
C SER A 27 33.76 23.01 28.05
N ASN A 28 34.31 21.80 28.18
CA ASN A 28 33.81 20.62 27.49
C ASN A 28 32.37 20.27 27.91
N TYR A 29 32.05 20.40 29.19
CA TYR A 29 30.70 20.19 29.70
C TYR A 29 29.70 21.19 29.10
N LYS A 30 30.05 22.48 29.06
CA LYS A 30 29.21 23.52 28.44
C LYS A 30 28.97 23.24 26.96
N ASN A 31 30.01 22.85 26.23
CA ASN A 31 29.88 22.47 24.82
C ASN A 31 29.00 21.23 24.62
N LEU A 32 29.14 20.22 25.49
CA LEU A 32 28.32 19.01 25.42
C LEU A 32 26.84 19.31 25.74
N ALA A 33 26.57 20.14 26.75
CA ALA A 33 25.23 20.57 27.09
C ALA A 33 24.57 21.34 25.92
N HIS A 34 25.33 22.19 25.23
CA HIS A 34 24.83 22.90 24.05
C HIS A 34 24.47 21.94 22.92
N LYS A 35 25.37 21.00 22.58
CA LYS A 35 25.10 19.96 21.56
C LYS A 35 23.89 19.09 21.90
N PHE A 36 23.72 18.74 23.17
CA PHE A 36 22.54 17.98 23.62
C PHE A 36 21.25 18.75 23.38
N LYS A 37 21.26 20.06 23.64
CA LYS A 37 20.10 20.91 23.37
C LYS A 37 19.80 21.00 21.87
N GLU A 38 20.81 21.22 21.04
CA GLU A 38 20.65 21.23 19.58
C GLU A 38 20.05 19.91 19.06
N MET A 39 20.55 18.77 19.54
CA MET A 39 19.98 17.46 19.16
C MET A 39 18.52 17.29 19.61
N GLN A 40 18.15 17.78 20.79
CA GLN A 40 16.76 17.75 21.24
C GLN A 40 15.86 18.63 20.38
N ASP A 41 16.32 19.83 20.03
CA ASP A 41 15.58 20.78 19.20
C ASP A 41 15.40 20.22 17.77
N GLU A 42 16.43 19.61 17.20
CA GLU A 42 16.35 18.93 15.91
C GLU A 42 15.36 17.76 15.92
N GLU A 43 15.41 16.92 16.96
CA GLU A 43 14.52 15.78 17.09
C GLU A 43 13.07 16.22 17.29
N ALA A 44 12.83 17.26 18.07
CA ALA A 44 11.51 17.86 18.22
C ALA A 44 10.99 18.39 16.87
N LEU A 45 11.84 19.05 16.08
CA LEU A 45 11.49 19.54 14.75
C LEU A 45 11.19 18.38 13.78
N ARG A 46 11.97 17.30 13.80
CA ARG A 46 11.71 16.11 12.98
C ARG A 46 10.36 15.48 13.32
N ARG A 47 10.03 15.34 14.61
CA ARG A 47 8.74 14.82 15.06
C ARG A 47 7.58 15.70 14.64
N ALA A 48 7.71 17.02 14.82
CA ALA A 48 6.68 17.97 14.39
C ALA A 48 6.39 17.87 12.88
N LYS A 49 7.43 17.79 12.04
CA LYS A 49 7.28 17.61 10.58
C LYS A 49 6.60 16.29 10.23
N PHE A 50 6.97 15.20 10.91
CA PHE A 50 6.35 13.90 10.69
C PHE A 50 4.88 13.90 11.07
N ASP A 51 4.53 14.47 12.22
CA ASP A 51 3.14 14.57 12.68
C ASP A 51 2.29 15.44 11.75
N GLU A 52 2.84 16.54 11.23
CA GLU A 52 2.16 17.37 10.25
C GLU A 52 1.91 16.61 8.93
N ALA A 53 2.92 15.90 8.42
CA ALA A 53 2.79 15.09 7.21
C ALA A 53 1.74 13.96 7.41
N ARG A 54 1.77 13.29 8.56
CA ARG A 54 0.79 12.26 8.92
C ARG A 54 -0.63 12.81 9.00
N LYS A 55 -0.82 13.99 9.61
CA LYS A 55 -2.12 14.67 9.66
C LYS A 55 -2.66 14.99 8.26
N LYS A 56 -1.79 15.47 7.36
CA LYS A 56 -2.18 15.74 5.95
C LYS A 56 -2.61 14.46 5.23
N GLN A 57 -1.85 13.37 5.37
CA GLN A 57 -2.20 12.08 4.78
C GLN A 57 -3.52 11.53 5.31
N LEU A 58 -3.76 11.63 6.62
CA LEU A 58 -5.03 11.21 7.22
C LEU A 58 -6.21 12.03 6.70
N ALA A 59 -6.06 13.35 6.59
CA ALA A 59 -7.10 14.21 6.02
C ALA A 59 -7.40 13.87 4.56
N GLU A 60 -6.37 13.60 3.74
CA GLU A 60 -6.55 13.20 2.35
C GLU A 60 -7.26 11.84 2.23
N LEU A 61 -6.87 10.85 3.05
CA LEU A 61 -7.53 9.55 3.09
C LEU A 61 -8.99 9.66 3.54
N GLN A 62 -9.28 10.51 4.52
CA GLN A 62 -10.64 10.77 4.96
C GLN A 62 -11.48 11.40 3.84
N ALA A 63 -10.96 12.42 3.15
CA ALA A 63 -11.65 13.05 2.04
C ALA A 63 -11.94 12.06 0.88
N LYS A 64 -10.96 11.19 0.56
CA LYS A 64 -11.16 10.10 -0.41
C LYS A 64 -12.22 9.11 0.05
N GLY A 65 -12.20 8.73 1.34
CA GLY A 65 -13.22 7.86 1.95
C GLY A 65 -14.62 8.44 1.84
N GLU A 66 -14.79 9.73 2.17
CA GLU A 66 -16.07 10.43 2.06
C GLU A 66 -16.56 10.53 0.61
N ALA A 67 -15.66 10.79 -0.34
CA ALA A 67 -15.98 10.81 -1.77
C ALA A 67 -16.47 9.43 -2.25
N LEU A 68 -15.77 8.35 -1.88
CA LEU A 68 -16.17 6.98 -2.21
C LEU A 68 -17.51 6.60 -1.57
N CYS A 69 -17.80 7.03 -0.34
CA CYS A 69 -19.10 6.83 0.29
C CYS A 69 -20.23 7.53 -0.49
N ARG A 70 -20.01 8.75 -0.97
CA ARG A 70 -20.98 9.48 -1.81
C ARG A 70 -21.22 8.77 -3.14
N GLU A 71 -20.16 8.33 -3.82
CA GLU A 71 -20.28 7.58 -5.09
C GLU A 71 -20.96 6.22 -4.89
N LYS A 72 -20.65 5.50 -3.81
CA LYS A 72 -21.35 4.27 -3.45
C LYS A 72 -22.85 4.51 -3.28
N ALA A 73 -23.24 5.56 -2.56
CA ALA A 73 -24.66 5.89 -2.36
C ALA A 73 -25.37 6.22 -3.69
N LYS A 74 -24.70 6.94 -4.60
CA LYS A 74 -25.22 7.21 -5.95
C LYS A 74 -25.45 5.93 -6.75
N LEU A 75 -24.44 5.06 -6.80
CA LEU A 75 -24.52 3.79 -7.53
C LEU A 75 -25.57 2.86 -6.93
N GLN A 76 -25.65 2.78 -5.61
CA GLN A 76 -26.68 2.01 -4.92
C GLN A 76 -28.08 2.48 -5.32
N HIS A 77 -28.32 3.80 -5.32
CA HIS A 77 -29.59 4.36 -5.78
C HIS A 77 -29.89 4.05 -7.24
N GLN A 78 -28.89 4.14 -8.13
CA GLN A 78 -29.06 3.80 -9.54
C GLN A 78 -29.40 2.31 -9.73
N ILE A 79 -28.75 1.42 -8.98
CA ILE A 79 -29.04 -0.02 -9.00
C ILE A 79 -30.47 -0.27 -8.53
N GLU A 80 -30.87 0.27 -7.38
CA GLU A 80 -32.23 0.14 -6.86
C GLU A 80 -33.28 0.63 -7.88
N HIS A 81 -33.01 1.76 -8.52
CA HIS A 81 -33.89 2.31 -9.55
C HIS A 81 -34.00 1.38 -10.77
N VAL A 82 -32.87 0.86 -11.29
CA VAL A 82 -32.88 -0.07 -12.43
C VAL A 82 -33.56 -1.39 -12.07
N THR A 83 -33.25 -1.96 -10.90
CA THR A 83 -33.89 -3.17 -10.37
C THR A 83 -35.41 -2.99 -10.31
N TRP A 84 -35.90 -1.86 -9.81
CA TRP A 84 -37.32 -1.55 -9.76
C TRP A 84 -38.00 -1.52 -11.16
N HIS A 85 -37.33 -0.95 -12.18
CA HIS A 85 -37.84 -0.97 -13.55
C HIS A 85 -37.91 -2.39 -14.13
N LEU A 86 -36.88 -3.20 -13.86
CA LEU A 86 -36.74 -4.58 -14.36
C LEU A 86 -37.73 -5.55 -13.68
N GLU A 87 -38.02 -5.35 -12.39
CA GLU A 87 -39.02 -6.13 -11.63
C GLU A 87 -40.47 -5.85 -12.08
N GLY A 88 -40.66 -4.95 -13.05
CA GLY A 88 -41.91 -4.73 -13.74
C GLY A 88 -42.64 -3.52 -13.16
N CYS A 89 -42.48 -2.39 -13.84
CA CYS A 89 -43.30 -1.18 -13.72
C CYS A 89 -44.76 -1.42 -14.20
N ARG A 90 -45.42 -2.47 -13.71
CA ARG A 90 -46.77 -2.90 -14.13
C ARG A 90 -47.90 -2.35 -13.27
N ARG A 91 -47.65 -1.47 -12.29
CA ARG A 91 -48.71 -0.88 -11.46
C ARG A 91 -48.46 0.59 -11.14
N ARG A 92 -48.88 1.46 -12.05
CA ARG A 92 -49.42 2.82 -11.81
C ARG A 92 -48.89 3.58 -10.57
N ARG A 93 -47.58 3.77 -10.41
CA ARG A 93 -47.06 4.84 -9.54
C ARG A 93 -46.08 5.69 -10.34
N PRO A 94 -46.36 6.99 -10.52
CA PRO A 94 -45.36 7.93 -11.00
C PRO A 94 -44.14 7.87 -10.09
N CYS A 95 -42.96 8.04 -10.67
CA CYS A 95 -41.72 8.17 -9.90
C CYS A 95 -41.93 9.33 -8.89
N LEU A 96 -42.01 8.98 -7.61
CA LEU A 96 -41.93 9.94 -6.51
C LEU A 96 -40.58 9.76 -5.82
N ALA A 97 -39.52 9.66 -6.63
CA ALA A 97 -38.15 9.73 -6.14
C ALA A 97 -37.86 11.18 -5.69
N ARG A 98 -38.57 11.67 -4.67
CA ARG A 98 -38.08 12.80 -3.89
C ARG A 98 -36.89 12.27 -3.11
N LEU A 99 -35.70 12.72 -3.51
CA LEU A 99 -34.50 12.54 -2.74
C LEU A 99 -34.77 13.03 -1.30
N PRO A 100 -34.27 12.32 -0.26
CA PRO A 100 -34.40 12.73 1.13
C PRO A 100 -34.00 14.21 1.30
N GLU A 101 -34.66 14.94 2.20
CA GLU A 101 -34.44 16.40 2.31
C GLU A 101 -32.98 16.79 2.58
N ASN A 102 -32.18 15.87 3.14
CA ASN A 102 -30.76 16.03 3.43
C ASN A 102 -29.83 15.43 2.34
N CYS A 103 -30.33 15.12 1.15
CA CYS A 103 -29.53 14.56 0.07
C CYS A 103 -28.72 15.65 -0.65
N PRO A 104 -27.37 15.57 -0.69
CA PRO A 104 -26.52 16.57 -1.35
C PRO A 104 -26.66 16.62 -2.89
N LEU A 105 -27.53 15.80 -3.48
CA LEU A 105 -27.77 15.70 -4.93
C LEU A 105 -29.16 16.18 -5.36
N LYS A 106 -29.90 16.85 -4.47
CA LYS A 106 -31.27 17.31 -4.72
C LYS A 106 -31.40 18.26 -5.92
N GLY A 107 -30.31 18.94 -6.32
CA GLY A 107 -30.25 19.82 -7.49
C GLY A 107 -29.71 19.18 -8.78
N ASP A 108 -28.97 18.09 -8.69
CA ASP A 108 -28.29 17.43 -9.84
C ASP A 108 -29.03 16.18 -10.33
N ALA A 109 -30.19 15.87 -9.75
CA ALA A 109 -30.99 14.71 -10.12
C ALA A 109 -31.56 14.91 -11.54
N PRO A 110 -31.18 14.09 -12.53
CA PRO A 110 -31.79 14.14 -13.85
C PRO A 110 -33.28 13.83 -13.71
N SER A 111 -34.13 14.73 -14.18
CA SER A 111 -35.57 14.52 -14.14
C SER A 111 -35.95 13.22 -14.85
N CYS A 112 -36.77 12.42 -14.18
CA CYS A 112 -37.29 11.19 -14.74
C CYS A 112 -38.39 11.54 -15.77
N LEU A 113 -38.02 11.54 -17.05
CA LEU A 113 -38.83 11.54 -18.31
C LEU A 113 -38.99 12.90 -19.05
N PRO A 114 -39.03 12.91 -20.41
CA PRO A 114 -39.32 11.79 -21.32
C PRO A 114 -38.12 11.29 -22.15
N HIS A 115 -38.22 10.02 -22.55
CA HIS A 115 -37.33 9.36 -23.50
C HIS A 115 -37.35 10.09 -24.85
N SER A 116 -36.33 10.90 -25.14
CA SER A 116 -36.11 11.35 -26.50
C SER A 116 -35.75 10.12 -27.38
N PRO A 117 -36.17 10.09 -28.65
CA PRO A 117 -35.81 9.01 -29.58
C PRO A 117 -34.30 8.76 -29.63
N GLU A 118 -33.50 9.82 -29.47
CA GLU A 118 -32.04 9.75 -29.42
C GLU A 118 -31.52 9.05 -28.18
N LYS A 119 -32.09 9.28 -26.99
CA LYS A 119 -31.68 8.57 -25.77
C LYS A 119 -32.02 7.07 -25.85
N LEU A 120 -33.16 6.70 -26.46
CA LEU A 120 -33.50 5.30 -26.70
C LEU A 120 -32.55 4.65 -27.70
N LYS A 121 -32.14 5.37 -28.76
CA LYS A 121 -31.16 4.90 -29.74
C LYS A 121 -29.78 4.70 -29.12
N ILE A 122 -29.36 5.60 -28.24
CA ILE A 122 -28.11 5.49 -27.47
C ILE A 122 -28.17 4.27 -26.53
N MET A 123 -29.27 4.08 -25.79
CA MET A 123 -29.44 2.92 -24.91
C MET A 123 -29.49 1.60 -25.68
N ALA A 124 -30.17 1.54 -26.82
CA ALA A 124 -30.20 0.36 -27.70
C ALA A 124 -28.79 0.04 -28.22
N ASN A 125 -28.03 1.05 -28.62
CA ASN A 125 -26.63 0.88 -29.04
C ASN A 125 -25.75 0.41 -27.88
N MET A 126 -25.90 0.98 -26.67
CA MET A 126 -25.15 0.55 -25.48
C MET A 126 -25.49 -0.89 -25.09
N LYS A 127 -26.75 -1.29 -25.19
CA LYS A 127 -27.19 -2.67 -24.94
C LYS A 127 -26.59 -3.63 -25.97
N SER A 128 -26.64 -3.28 -27.25
CA SER A 128 -26.00 -4.06 -28.32
C SER A 128 -24.49 -4.22 -28.08
N THR A 129 -23.80 -3.13 -27.74
CA THR A 129 -22.36 -3.16 -27.40
C THR A 129 -22.08 -4.04 -26.19
N ALA A 130 -22.91 -3.96 -25.14
CA ALA A 130 -22.78 -4.82 -23.96
C ALA A 130 -22.99 -6.30 -24.32
N ASP A 131 -24.00 -6.62 -25.13
CA ASP A 131 -24.26 -7.99 -25.60
C ASP A 131 -23.09 -8.54 -26.45
N HIS A 132 -22.49 -7.70 -27.30
CA HIS A 132 -21.30 -8.05 -28.06
C HIS A 132 -20.07 -8.29 -27.16
N LEU A 133 -19.86 -7.46 -26.14
CA LEU A 133 -18.76 -7.65 -25.19
C LEU A 133 -18.94 -8.94 -24.37
N VAL A 134 -20.15 -9.22 -23.89
CA VAL A 134 -20.46 -10.46 -23.17
C VAL A 134 -20.19 -11.68 -24.06
N ARG A 135 -20.62 -11.64 -25.33
CA ARG A 135 -20.37 -12.73 -26.29
C ARG A 135 -18.86 -12.91 -26.55
N GLY A 136 -18.12 -11.82 -26.71
CA GLY A 136 -16.67 -11.84 -26.87
C GLY A 136 -15.95 -12.45 -25.66
N ILE A 137 -16.37 -12.10 -24.44
CA ILE A 137 -15.82 -12.67 -23.20
C ILE A 137 -16.11 -14.17 -23.12
N MET A 138 -17.31 -14.62 -23.49
CA MET A 138 -17.64 -16.04 -23.53
C MET A 138 -16.80 -16.81 -24.54
N ASP A 139 -16.61 -16.29 -25.75
CA ASP A 139 -15.77 -16.91 -26.78
C ASP A 139 -14.30 -16.99 -26.33
N LEU A 140 -13.78 -15.96 -25.67
CA LEU A 140 -12.44 -15.96 -25.11
C LEU A 140 -12.30 -17.01 -24.00
N ARG A 141 -13.28 -17.13 -23.10
CA ARG A 141 -13.27 -18.20 -22.07
C ARG A 141 -13.23 -19.59 -22.70
N LYS A 142 -14.02 -19.82 -23.76
CA LYS A 142 -14.01 -21.10 -24.49
C LYS A 142 -12.65 -21.38 -25.13
N LYS A 143 -12.02 -20.38 -25.74
CA LYS A 143 -10.66 -20.52 -26.31
C LYS A 143 -9.61 -20.81 -25.25
N ILE A 144 -9.65 -20.12 -24.11
CA ILE A 144 -8.74 -20.37 -22.98
C ILE A 144 -8.88 -21.79 -22.49
N HIS A 145 -10.11 -22.29 -22.33
CA HIS A 145 -10.36 -23.66 -21.89
C HIS A 145 -9.77 -24.70 -22.86
N ILE A 146 -9.98 -24.51 -24.18
CA ILE A 146 -9.40 -25.39 -25.20
C ILE A 146 -7.86 -25.39 -25.14
N VAL A 147 -7.24 -24.22 -24.91
CA VAL A 147 -5.78 -24.12 -24.79
C VAL A 147 -5.28 -24.77 -23.50
N GLN A 148 -6.01 -24.63 -22.39
CA GLN A 148 -5.71 -25.32 -21.13
C GLN A 148 -5.76 -26.83 -21.31
N ASP A 149 -6.82 -27.37 -21.91
CA ASP A 149 -6.95 -28.81 -22.16
C ASP A 149 -5.78 -29.32 -23.02
N LYS A 150 -5.43 -28.61 -24.09
CA LYS A 150 -4.28 -28.98 -24.94
C LYS A 150 -2.97 -28.96 -24.17
N LEU A 151 -2.75 -27.96 -23.33
CA LEU A 151 -1.56 -27.86 -22.51
C LEU A 151 -1.47 -29.02 -21.51
N GLU A 152 -2.58 -29.38 -20.86
CA GLU A 152 -2.65 -30.51 -19.94
C GLU A 152 -2.34 -31.85 -20.66
N HIS A 153 -2.84 -32.04 -21.88
CA HIS A 153 -2.54 -33.22 -22.69
C HIS A 153 -1.06 -33.28 -23.08
N GLU A 154 -0.45 -32.15 -23.47
CA GLU A 154 0.98 -32.07 -23.81
C GLU A 154 1.86 -32.32 -22.57
N VAL A 155 1.51 -31.75 -21.41
CA VAL A 155 2.20 -32.01 -20.14
C VAL A 155 2.09 -33.49 -19.76
N ALA A 156 0.91 -34.10 -19.89
CA ALA A 156 0.72 -35.53 -19.64
C ALA A 156 1.56 -36.39 -20.60
N ARG A 157 1.64 -36.02 -21.88
CA ARG A 157 2.51 -36.72 -22.86
C ARG A 157 3.98 -36.64 -22.46
N VAL A 158 4.50 -35.44 -22.18
CA VAL A 158 5.90 -35.23 -21.77
C VAL A 158 6.23 -35.98 -20.47
N ASN A 159 5.32 -35.98 -19.49
CA ASN A 159 5.51 -36.73 -18.25
C ASN A 159 5.47 -38.26 -18.46
N SER A 160 4.70 -38.75 -19.44
CA SER A 160 4.70 -40.17 -19.78
C SER A 160 5.95 -40.62 -20.57
N GLU A 161 6.56 -39.72 -21.33
CA GLU A 161 7.81 -39.93 -22.06
C GLU A 161 9.04 -39.86 -21.14
N SER A 162 9.02 -38.96 -20.14
CA SER A 162 10.10 -38.85 -19.15
C SER A 162 10.20 -40.05 -18.19
N VAL A 163 9.10 -40.78 -17.96
CA VAL A 163 9.11 -42.03 -17.17
C VAL A 163 9.73 -43.22 -17.93
N LYS A 164 9.91 -43.13 -19.26
CA LYS A 164 10.52 -44.21 -20.06
C LYS A 164 12.05 -44.11 -20.19
N ALA A 165 12.67 -43.05 -19.69
CA ALA A 165 14.11 -42.81 -19.82
C ALA A 165 14.86 -42.94 -18.49
N ASP A 166 14.79 -44.11 -17.85
CA ASP A 166 15.78 -44.44 -16.80
C ASP A 166 16.00 -45.96 -16.69
N ARG A 167 16.64 -46.53 -17.72
CA ARG A 167 17.27 -47.85 -17.64
C ARG A 167 18.69 -47.82 -18.18
N HIS A 168 19.52 -46.87 -17.74
CA HIS A 168 20.98 -47.00 -17.86
C HIS A 168 21.68 -46.39 -16.65
N GLN A 169 21.81 -47.21 -15.61
CA GLN A 169 22.63 -46.95 -14.44
C GLN A 169 24.11 -47.12 -14.82
N CYS A 170 24.87 -46.03 -14.85
CA CYS A 170 26.32 -46.07 -15.04
C CYS A 170 27.04 -46.32 -13.69
N PRO A 171 27.87 -47.38 -13.54
CA PRO A 171 28.33 -47.86 -12.24
C PRO A 171 29.59 -47.15 -11.68
N HIS A 172 29.91 -45.92 -12.09
CA HIS A 172 31.11 -45.24 -11.60
C HIS A 172 30.91 -43.74 -11.38
N ARG A 173 30.54 -43.33 -10.17
CA ARG A 173 31.06 -42.08 -9.59
C ARG A 173 31.13 -42.14 -8.07
N LYS A 174 32.16 -42.85 -7.62
CA LYS A 174 32.64 -42.87 -6.24
C LYS A 174 33.24 -41.50 -5.87
N TYR A 175 32.85 -41.00 -4.70
CA TYR A 175 33.46 -39.96 -3.85
C TYR A 175 33.58 -38.51 -4.36
N ILE A 176 32.73 -37.63 -3.80
CA ILE A 176 33.20 -36.40 -3.11
C ILE A 176 32.32 -36.23 -1.86
N LYS A 177 32.90 -36.42 -0.66
CA LYS A 177 32.33 -35.94 0.61
C LYS A 177 32.82 -34.51 0.79
N LEU A 178 31.92 -33.53 0.74
CA LEU A 178 32.22 -32.18 1.23
C LEU A 178 31.47 -31.97 2.56
N PRO A 179 32.13 -31.38 3.58
CA PRO A 179 31.60 -31.31 4.93
C PRO A 179 30.42 -30.35 5.05
N ARG A 180 29.50 -30.75 5.93
CA ARG A 180 28.26 -30.07 6.33
C ARG A 180 28.60 -28.77 7.07
N ALA A 181 28.40 -27.62 6.42
CA ALA A 181 28.36 -26.34 7.12
C ALA A 181 26.94 -26.13 7.68
N THR A 182 26.82 -26.29 9.00
CA THR A 182 25.67 -25.86 9.79
C THR A 182 25.81 -24.38 10.14
N SER A 183 24.87 -23.55 9.72
CA SER A 183 24.45 -22.40 10.53
C SER A 183 23.09 -21.91 10.04
N THR A 184 22.13 -22.17 10.93
CA THR A 184 20.76 -21.70 11.08
C THR A 184 20.47 -20.27 10.64
N THR A 185 19.30 -20.16 10.00
CA THR A 185 18.46 -19.00 9.76
C THR A 185 17.95 -18.36 11.06
N THR A 186 18.00 -17.03 11.11
CA THR A 186 16.99 -16.10 11.64
C THR A 186 17.22 -14.82 10.84
N SER A 187 16.30 -14.32 10.02
CA SER A 187 14.86 -14.11 10.21
C SER A 187 14.03 -14.35 8.95
#